data_AF-A0A3D1MBB1-F1
#
_entry.id   AF-A0A3D1MBB1-F1
#
_cell.length_a   1.000
_cell.length_b   1.000
_cell.length_c   1.000
_cell.angle_alpha   90.00
_cell.angle_beta   90.00
_cell.angle_gamma   90.00
#
_symmetry.space_group_name_H-M   'P 1'
#
loop_
_entity.id
_entity.type
_entity.pdbx_description
1 polymer ?
#
loop_
_entity_poly.entity_id
_entity_poly.type
_entity_poly.pdbx_seq_one_letter_code
_entity_poly.pdbx_strand_id
1 'polypeptide(L)'
;MDSIAAMAIFLESYSLGKTIVLSGTIIPYSFGASDVLINLESALAFAQALNPGVYVAMNGNCYKAGTGKKIDQPVILKPCNDKHD
;
A
#
# COMPACT_ATOMS: atom_id res chain seq x y z
N MET A 1 -5.58 5.25 7.49
CA MET A 1 -5.01 3.93 7.22
C MET A 1 -6.10 2.91 6.90
N ASP A 2 -7.13 2.80 7.73
CA ASP A 2 -8.22 1.80 7.60
C ASP A 2 -8.90 1.79 6.21
N SER A 3 -9.23 2.97 5.66
CA SER A 3 -9.85 3.07 4.33
C SER A 3 -8.92 2.63 3.17
N ILE A 4 -7.63 2.95 3.24
CA ILE A 4 -6.63 2.56 2.23
C ILE A 4 -6.43 1.04 2.24
N ALA A 5 -6.40 0.44 3.43
CA ALA A 5 -6.22 -0.99 3.58
C ALA A 5 -7.43 -1.78 3.05
N ALA A 6 -8.66 -1.28 3.27
CA ALA A 6 -9.87 -1.85 2.68
C ALA A 6 -9.88 -1.73 1.14
N MET A 7 -9.47 -0.59 0.59
CA MET A 7 -9.32 -0.40 -0.85
C MET A 7 -8.28 -1.37 -1.44
N ALA A 8 -7.17 -1.59 -0.76
CA ALA A 8 -6.11 -2.50 -1.21
C ALA A 8 -6.65 -3.94 -1.39
N ILE A 9 -7.39 -4.43 -0.40
CA ILE A 9 -8.02 -5.76 -0.44
C ILE A 9 -9.07 -5.84 -1.55
N PHE A 10 -9.89 -4.79 -1.70
CA PHE A 10 -10.90 -4.72 -2.75
C PHE A 10 -10.24 -4.83 -4.13
N LEU A 11 -9.19 -4.06 -4.40
CA LEU A 11 -8.46 -4.10 -5.67
C LEU A 11 -7.74 -5.44 -5.91
N GLU A 12 -7.14 -6.04 -4.86
CA GLU A 12 -6.47 -7.34 -4.97
C GLU A 12 -7.44 -8.45 -5.44
N SER A 13 -8.72 -8.35 -5.04
CA SER A 13 -9.74 -9.32 -5.45
C SER A 13 -10.00 -9.37 -6.97
N TYR A 14 -9.59 -8.35 -7.73
CA TYR A 14 -9.76 -8.29 -9.18
C TYR A 14 -8.58 -8.85 -9.98
N SER A 15 -7.47 -9.24 -9.35
CA SER A 15 -6.31 -9.88 -10.03
C SER A 15 -5.88 -9.14 -11.31
N LEU A 16 -5.70 -7.82 -11.22
CA LEU A 16 -5.55 -6.92 -12.38
C LEU A 16 -4.25 -7.12 -13.19
N GLY A 17 -3.36 -8.03 -12.78
CA GLY A 17 -2.11 -8.33 -13.47
C GLY A 17 -1.14 -7.13 -13.54
N LYS A 18 -1.29 -6.16 -12.63
CA LYS A 18 -0.49 -4.94 -12.55
C LYS A 18 0.01 -4.72 -11.13
N THR A 19 1.11 -3.99 -10.99
CA THR A 19 1.59 -3.50 -9.70
C THR A 19 0.81 -2.23 -9.35
N ILE A 20 0.06 -2.25 -8.25
CA ILE A 20 -0.73 -1.13 -7.76
C ILE A 20 -0.24 -0.80 -6.35
N VAL A 21 0.25 0.41 -6.14
CA VAL A 21 0.72 0.86 -4.82
C VAL A 21 -0.17 1.99 -4.34
N LEU A 22 -0.94 1.72 -3.28
CA LEU A 22 -1.77 2.71 -2.62
C LEU A 22 -0.93 3.42 -1.57
N SER A 23 -0.97 4.74 -1.59
CA SER A 23 -0.25 5.58 -0.63
C SER A 23 -1.18 6.66 -0.11
N GLY A 24 -0.92 7.13 1.10
CA GLY A 24 -1.68 8.19 1.73
C GLY A 24 -0.87 8.83 2.84
N THR A 25 -1.34 9.96 3.35
CA THR A 25 -0.68 10.71 4.41
C THR A 25 -1.69 10.95 5.52
N ILE A 26 -1.25 10.82 6.76
CA ILE A 26 -2.11 11.11 7.92
C ILE A 26 -2.13 12.62 8.16
N ILE A 27 -1.04 13.33 7.81
CA ILE A 27 -0.93 14.79 7.92
C ILE A 27 -1.25 15.42 6.55
N PRO A 28 -2.31 16.24 6.45
CA PRO A 28 -2.64 16.96 5.22
C PRO A 28 -1.45 17.81 4.76
N TYR A 29 -1.22 17.85 3.45
CA TYR A 29 -0.15 18.63 2.81
C TYR A 29 -0.11 20.11 3.25
N SER A 30 -1.23 20.66 3.71
CA SER A 30 -1.37 22.04 4.18
C SER A 30 -0.67 22.34 5.52
N PHE A 31 -0.14 21.35 6.22
CA PHE A 31 0.61 21.53 7.47
C PHE A 31 2.08 21.15 7.25
N GLY A 32 3.00 22.10 7.46
CA GLY A 32 4.39 22.10 6.98
C GLY A 32 5.35 21.01 7.50
N ALA A 33 4.84 19.95 8.14
CA ALA A 33 5.58 18.74 8.50
C ALA A 33 4.77 17.53 8.04
N SER A 34 4.84 17.21 6.75
CA SER A 34 4.02 16.17 6.13
C SER A 34 4.89 15.09 5.49
N ASP A 35 4.54 13.82 5.71
CA ASP A 35 5.22 12.65 5.13
C ASP A 35 4.88 12.41 3.65
N VAL A 36 4.28 13.41 2.97
CA VAL A 36 3.86 13.33 1.56
C VAL A 36 5.01 12.92 0.65
N LEU A 37 6.18 13.53 0.82
CA LEU A 37 7.32 13.31 -0.08
C LEU A 37 7.83 11.86 0.04
N ILE A 38 8.11 11.43 1.27
CA ILE A 38 8.60 10.07 1.55
C ILE A 38 7.59 9.02 1.10
N ASN A 39 6.28 9.23 1.35
CA ASN A 39 5.25 8.27 0.96
C ASN A 39 5.02 8.21 -0.56
N LEU A 40 5.29 9.30 -1.28
CA LEU A 40 5.25 9.34 -2.75
C LEU A 40 6.47 8.67 -3.36
N GLU A 41 7.67 9.02 -2.88
CA GLU A 41 8.94 8.44 -3.34
C GLU A 41 8.95 6.92 -3.13
N SER A 42 8.55 6.49 -1.93
CA SER A 42 8.45 5.06 -1.60
C SER A 42 7.43 4.36 -2.51
N ALA A 43 6.26 4.97 -2.74
CA ALA A 43 5.24 4.37 -3.61
C ALA A 43 5.72 4.19 -5.05
N LEU A 44 6.45 5.18 -5.60
CA LEU A 44 7.04 5.09 -6.92
C LEU A 44 8.10 3.98 -7.01
N ALA A 45 9.01 3.94 -6.03
CA ALA A 45 10.05 2.90 -5.97
C ALA A 45 9.43 1.50 -5.91
N PHE A 46 8.41 1.30 -5.07
CA PHE A 46 7.71 0.01 -4.97
C PHE A 46 6.93 -0.34 -6.25
N ALA A 47 6.32 0.64 -6.92
CA ALA A 47 5.62 0.40 -8.18
C ALA A 47 6.56 -0.08 -9.30
N GLN A 48 7.84 0.30 -9.23
CA GLN A 48 8.87 -0.11 -10.19
C GLN A 48 9.54 -1.44 -9.82
N ALA A 49 9.71 -1.72 -8.52
CA ALA A 49 10.48 -2.86 -8.04
C ALA A 49 9.64 -4.14 -7.82
N LEU A 50 8.34 -4.00 -7.50
CA LEU A 50 7.52 -5.13 -7.07
C LEU A 50 6.79 -5.82 -8.24
N ASN A 51 6.67 -7.14 -8.11
CA ASN A 51 5.84 -7.96 -8.99
C ASN A 51 4.36 -7.52 -8.93
N PRO A 52 3.57 -7.82 -9.98
CA PRO A 52 2.14 -7.54 -10.01
C PRO A 52 1.40 -7.94 -8.73
N GLY A 53 0.54 -7.07 -8.26
CA GLY A 53 -0.17 -7.18 -6.97
C GLY A 53 -0.54 -5.81 -6.41
N VAL A 54 -1.36 -5.79 -5.36
CA VAL A 54 -1.75 -4.57 -4.67
C VAL A 54 -0.98 -4.41 -3.35
N TYR A 55 -0.43 -3.21 -3.15
CA TYR A 55 0.44 -2.86 -2.02
C TYR A 55 -0.01 -1.56 -1.37
N VAL A 56 0.37 -1.35 -0.11
CA VAL A 56 0.20 -0.10 0.64
C VAL A 56 1.58 0.43 1.02
N ALA A 57 1.87 1.68 0.65
CA ALA A 57 3.09 2.40 1.02
C ALA A 57 2.76 3.49 2.05
N MET A 58 3.29 3.38 3.26
CA MET A 58 3.10 4.37 4.32
C MET A 58 4.35 4.45 5.21
N ASN A 59 4.77 5.67 5.52
CA ASN A 59 5.92 6.01 6.36
C ASN A 59 7.21 5.30 5.91
N GLY A 60 7.44 5.23 4.60
CA GLY A 60 8.60 4.54 4.01
C GLY A 60 8.52 3.00 4.01
N ASN A 61 7.44 2.41 4.51
CA ASN A 61 7.26 0.96 4.56
C ASN A 61 6.28 0.47 3.49
N CYS A 62 6.47 -0.77 3.03
CA CYS A 62 5.61 -1.46 2.09
C CYS A 62 4.86 -2.61 2.76
N TYR A 63 3.58 -2.74 2.42
CA TYR A 63 2.77 -3.87 2.83
C TYR A 63 2.00 -4.46 1.65
N LYS A 64 1.99 -5.79 1.53
CA LYS A 64 1.19 -6.49 0.51
C LYS A 64 -0.25 -6.68 1.00
N ALA A 65 -1.21 -6.39 0.13
CA ALA A 65 -2.61 -6.68 0.38
C ALA A 65 -2.81 -8.20 0.45
N GLY A 66 -3.49 -8.67 1.49
CA GLY A 66 -3.91 -10.06 1.59
C GLY A 66 -5.17 -10.32 0.74
N THR A 67 -5.34 -11.56 0.30
CA THR A 67 -6.61 -12.03 -0.27
C THR A 67 -7.57 -12.39 0.87
N GLY A 68 -8.57 -11.56 1.14
CA GLY A 68 -9.58 -11.89 2.14
C GLY A 68 -10.73 -10.90 2.21
N LYS A 69 -11.96 -11.35 1.91
CA LYS A 69 -13.18 -10.62 2.25
C LYS A 69 -13.44 -10.73 3.75
N LYS A 70 -12.83 -9.88 4.59
CA LYS A 70 -13.34 -9.67 5.94
C LYS A 70 -13.16 -8.22 6.36
N ILE A 71 -14.28 -7.50 6.29
CA ILE A 71 -14.43 -6.08 6.64
C ILE A 71 -14.55 -5.87 8.16
N ASP A 72 -14.61 -6.98 8.93
CA ASP A 72 -14.86 -6.99 10.38
C ASP A 72 -13.64 -7.49 11.21
N GLN A 73 -12.49 -7.69 10.57
CA GLN A 73 -11.22 -8.04 11.23
C GLN A 73 -10.20 -6.94 10.98
N PRO A 74 -9.27 -6.65 11.93
CA PRO A 74 -8.20 -5.69 11.69
C PRO A 74 -7.46 -6.10 10.42
N VAL A 75 -7.33 -5.16 9.48
CA VAL A 75 -6.74 -5.42 8.17
C VAL A 75 -5.31 -5.90 8.35
N ILE A 76 -5.06 -7.19 8.07
CA ILE A 76 -3.72 -7.78 8.21
C ILE A 76 -2.93 -7.50 6.92
N LEU A 77 -2.22 -6.39 6.95
CA LEU A 77 -1.18 -6.07 5.99
C LEU A 77 0.09 -6.89 6.31
N LYS A 78 0.59 -7.65 5.34
CA LYS A 78 1.86 -8.37 5.51
C LYS A 78 3.01 -7.48 5.02
N PRO A 79 4.14 -7.38 5.74
CA PRO A 79 5.32 -6.70 5.23
C PRO A 79 5.69 -7.23 3.84
N CYS A 80 6.06 -6.34 2.92
CA CYS A 80 6.62 -6.76 1.64
C CYS A 80 7.94 -7.50 1.94
N ASN A 81 8.03 -8.77 1.56
CA ASN A 81 9.30 -9.47 1.61
C ASN A 81 10.13 -8.98 0.41
N ASP A 82 11.32 -8.46 0.70
CA ASP A 82 12.36 -8.15 -0.28
C ASP A 82 12.92 -9.45 -0.83
N LYS A 83 12.13 -10.16 -1.63
CA LYS A 83 12.62 -11.26 -2.43
C LYS A 83 12.30 -10.93 -3.88
N HIS A 84 13.32 -10.36 -4.53
CA HIS A 84 13.60 -10.71 -5.92
C HIS A 84 13.85 -12.22 -5.97
N ASP A 85 12.77 -13.02 -5.92
CA ASP A 85 12.71 -14.45 -6.28
C ASP A 85 11.25 -14.81 -6.61
#